data_AF-A0A918RIS2-F1
#
_entry.id   AF-A0A918RIS2-F1
#
_cell.length_a   1.000
_cell.length_b   1.000
_cell.length_c   1.000
_cell.angle_alpha   90.00
_cell.angle_beta   90.00
_cell.angle_gamma   90.00
#
_symmetry.space_group_name_H-M   'P 1'
#
loop_
_entity.id
_entity.type
_entity.pdbx_description
1 polymer ?
#
loop_
_entity_poly.entity_id
_entity_poly.type
_entity_poly.pdbx_seq_one_letter_code
_entity_poly.pdbx_strand_id
1 'polypeptide(L)'
;MFDIGWDEMLLTVIIAIIVIGPKELPRALRTAGRWIAKVRRVSGHFRTGIETMIREAELEEMEKQWREQNARIMAQHPPGSAETALVGTDPGTGTATPVEPAAPPPAEQR
;
A
#
# COMPACT_ATOMS: atom_id res chain seq x y z
N MET A 1 35.99 11.69 24.09
CA MET A 1 34.70 12.18 23.58
C MET A 1 34.95 12.66 22.17
N PHE A 2 34.32 12.04 21.17
CA PHE A 2 34.42 12.50 19.79
C PHE A 2 33.46 13.66 19.63
N ASP A 3 33.97 14.88 19.77
CA ASP A 3 33.26 16.09 19.38
C ASP A 3 33.21 16.06 17.85
N ILE A 4 32.11 15.57 17.28
CA ILE A 4 31.87 15.66 15.83
C ILE A 4 31.30 17.05 15.59
N GLY A 5 32.20 18.03 15.62
CA GLY A 5 31.92 19.41 15.27
C GLY A 5 32.04 19.64 13.77
N TRP A 6 31.70 20.86 13.37
CA TRP A 6 31.90 21.31 12.00
C TRP A 6 33.40 21.30 11.61
N ASP A 7 34.27 21.59 12.58
CA ASP A 7 35.72 21.67 12.39
C ASP A 7 36.34 20.28 12.15
N GLU A 8 35.92 19.25 12.88
CA GLU A 8 36.37 17.87 12.67
C GLU A 8 35.91 17.31 11.32
N MET A 9 34.69 17.67 10.89
CA MET A 9 34.19 17.31 9.56
C MET A 9 35.05 17.94 8.47
N LEU A 10 35.40 19.22 8.59
CA LEU A 10 36.27 19.92 7.64
C LEU A 10 37.68 19.29 7.60
N LEU A 11 38.27 19.03 8.76
CA LEU A 11 39.59 18.38 8.86
C LEU A 11 39.58 17.00 8.19
N THR A 12 38.53 16.21 8.42
CA THR A 12 38.38 14.88 7.80
C THR A 12 38.29 14.98 6.27
N VAL A 13 37.53 15.97 5.75
CA VAL A 13 37.43 16.20 4.29
C VAL A 13 38.78 16.59 3.70
N ILE A 14 39.54 17.46 4.38
CA ILE A 14 40.89 17.85 3.93
C ILE A 14 41.82 16.62 3.89
N ILE A 15 41.83 15.82 4.94
CA ILE A 15 42.65 14.59 5.00
C ILE A 15 42.22 13.62 3.88
N ALA A 16 40.91 13.43 3.67
CA ALA A 16 40.40 12.59 2.60
C ALA A 16 40.85 13.09 1.21
N ILE A 17 40.84 14.40 0.96
CA ILE A 17 41.35 15.02 -0.27
C ILE A 17 42.84 14.76 -0.44
N ILE A 18 43.64 14.83 0.63
CA ILE A 18 45.08 14.60 0.55
C ILE A 18 45.38 13.13 0.22
N VAL A 19 44.69 12.20 0.87
CA VAL A 19 44.91 10.75 0.70
C VAL A 19 44.46 10.27 -0.68
N ILE A 20 43.28 10.71 -1.14
CA ILE A 20 42.72 10.30 -2.43
C ILE A 20 43.30 11.15 -3.57
N GLY A 21 43.64 12.40 -3.30
CA GLY A 21 44.02 13.41 -4.28
C GLY A 21 42.85 14.31 -4.69
N PRO A 22 43.04 15.64 -4.80
CA PRO A 22 41.98 16.61 -5.12
C PRO A 22 41.36 16.42 -6.51
N LYS A 23 42.12 15.88 -7.46
CA LYS A 23 41.63 15.58 -8.82
C LYS A 23 40.84 14.27 -8.88
N GLU A 24 41.10 13.35 -7.96
CA GLU A 24 40.47 12.02 -7.96
C GLU A 24 39.19 11.99 -7.12
N LEU A 25 39.11 12.78 -6.05
CA LEU A 25 37.91 12.93 -5.22
C LEU A 25 36.62 13.18 -6.04
N PRO A 26 36.56 14.15 -7.00
CA PRO A 26 35.34 14.35 -7.78
C PRO A 26 34.97 13.14 -8.65
N ARG A 27 35.97 12.37 -9.11
CA ARG A 27 35.74 11.14 -9.87
C ARG A 27 35.26 9.99 -8.96
N ALA A 28 35.78 9.90 -7.75
CA ALA A 28 35.38 8.96 -6.73
C ALA A 28 33.93 9.21 -6.27
N LEU A 29 33.58 10.46 -5.94
CA LEU A 29 32.20 10.85 -5.59
C LEU A 29 31.20 10.53 -6.70
N ARG A 30 31.55 10.79 -7.98
CA ARG A 30 30.70 10.42 -9.13
C ARG A 30 30.50 8.91 -9.26
N THR A 31 31.50 8.12 -8.88
CA THR A 31 31.43 6.66 -8.96
C THR A 31 30.64 6.09 -7.80
N ALA A 32 30.94 6.52 -6.57
CA ALA A 32 30.16 6.20 -5.38
C ALA A 32 28.69 6.60 -5.54
N GLY A 33 28.42 7.81 -6.03
CA GLY A 33 27.06 8.29 -6.30
C GLY A 33 26.31 7.43 -7.32
N ARG A 34 26.96 6.98 -8.40
CA ARG A 34 26.35 6.03 -9.35
C ARG A 34 26.03 4.68 -8.72
N TRP A 35 26.90 4.18 -7.85
CA TRP A 35 26.68 2.94 -7.10
C TRP A 35 25.50 3.07 -6.14
N ILE A 36 25.49 4.13 -5.32
CA ILE A 36 24.41 4.43 -4.38
C ILE A 36 23.08 4.61 -5.14
N ALA A 37 23.09 5.32 -6.28
CA ALA A 37 21.91 5.50 -7.10
C ALA A 37 21.37 4.17 -7.67
N LYS A 38 22.26 3.25 -8.05
CA LYS A 38 21.88 1.90 -8.50
C LYS A 38 21.24 1.11 -7.37
N VAL A 39 21.84 1.12 -6.18
CA VAL A 39 21.27 0.48 -4.99
C VAL A 39 19.89 1.06 -4.68
N ARG A 40 19.75 2.40 -4.68
CA ARG A 40 18.47 3.06 -4.44
C ARG A 40 17.40 2.69 -5.46
N ARG A 41 17.75 2.57 -6.74
CA ARG A 41 16.82 2.07 -7.78
C ARG A 41 16.38 0.65 -7.48
N VAL A 42 17.32 -0.23 -7.15
CA VAL A 42 17.04 -1.64 -6.81
C VAL A 42 16.16 -1.73 -5.55
N SER A 43 16.41 -0.95 -4.50
CA SER A 43 15.55 -0.84 -3.32
C SER A 43 14.12 -0.41 -3.64
N GLY A 44 13.90 0.41 -4.68
CA GLY A 44 12.56 0.77 -5.14
C GLY A 44 11.77 -0.44 -5.63
N HIS A 45 12.41 -1.36 -6.35
CA HIS A 45 11.78 -2.59 -6.84
C HIS A 45 11.50 -3.57 -5.71
N PHE A 46 12.39 -3.64 -4.71
CA PHE A 46 12.15 -4.43 -3.50
C PHE A 46 10.95 -3.93 -2.71
N ARG A 47 10.77 -2.61 -2.59
CA ARG A 47 9.58 -2.05 -1.94
C ARG A 47 8.30 -2.47 -2.66
N THR A 48 8.28 -2.40 -3.99
CA THR A 48 7.13 -2.85 -4.79
C THR A 48 6.90 -4.36 -4.63
N GLY A 49 7.96 -5.18 -4.65
CA GLY A 49 7.84 -6.62 -4.45
C GLY A 49 7.33 -7.01 -3.06
N ILE A 50 7.80 -6.32 -2.01
CA ILE A 50 7.31 -6.51 -0.64
C ILE A 50 5.85 -6.09 -0.52
N GLU A 51 5.45 -4.97 -1.13
CA GLU A 51 4.05 -4.53 -1.15
C GLU A 51 3.13 -5.58 -1.80
N THR A 52 3.57 -6.20 -2.91
CA THR A 52 2.85 -7.30 -3.55
C THR A 52 2.76 -8.52 -2.63
N MET A 53 3.86 -8.93 -2.01
CA MET A 53 3.86 -10.08 -1.09
C MET A 53 2.98 -9.85 0.15
N ILE A 54 3.01 -8.64 0.74
CA ILE A 54 2.18 -8.28 1.88
C ILE A 54 0.70 -8.33 1.46
N ARG A 55 0.38 -7.76 0.30
CA ARG A 55 -0.99 -7.79 -0.22
C ARG A 55 -1.47 -9.23 -0.50
N GLU A 56 -0.61 -10.09 -1.03
CA GLU A 56 -0.91 -11.52 -1.20
C GLU A 56 -1.15 -12.21 0.15
N ALA A 57 -0.30 -11.95 1.15
CA ALA A 57 -0.42 -12.51 2.49
C ALA A 57 -1.70 -12.02 3.21
N GLU A 58 -2.04 -10.73 3.10
CA GLU A 58 -3.29 -10.18 3.63
C GLU A 58 -4.52 -10.83 2.99
N LEU A 59 -4.48 -11.12 1.69
CA LEU A 59 -5.57 -11.79 0.97
C LEU A 59 -5.75 -13.24 1.43
N GLU A 60 -4.65 -13.98 1.59
CA GLU A 60 -4.68 -15.37 2.06
C GLU A 60 -5.23 -15.47 3.49
N GLU A 61 -4.90 -14.50 4.34
CA GLU A 61 -5.39 -14.42 5.71
C GLU A 61 -6.89 -14.03 5.76
N MET A 62 -7.34 -13.12 4.88
CA MET A 62 -8.76 -12.80 4.72
C MET A 62 -9.60 -13.98 4.22
N GLU A 63 -9.10 -14.75 3.25
CA GLU A 63 -9.81 -15.93 2.74
C GLU A 63 -10.00 -16.98 3.84
N LYS A 64 -8.97 -17.19 4.67
CA LYS A 64 -9.04 -18.11 5.81
C LYS A 64 -10.08 -17.66 6.84
N GLN A 65 -10.11 -16.36 7.17
CA GLN A 65 -11.12 -15.81 8.07
C GLN A 65 -12.54 -15.94 7.51
N TRP A 66 -12.73 -15.66 6.21
CA TRP A 66 -14.02 -15.82 5.54
C TRP A 66 -14.50 -17.27 5.58
N ARG A 67 -13.62 -18.23 5.30
CA ARG A 67 -13.94 -19.67 5.37
C ARG A 67 -14.34 -20.12 6.77
N GLU A 68 -13.59 -19.70 7.80
CA GLU A 68 -13.95 -20.01 9.18
C GLU A 68 -15.29 -19.38 9.58
N GLN A 69 -15.53 -18.14 9.17
CA GLN A 69 -16.77 -17.44 9.47
C GLN A 69 -17.96 -18.07 8.75
N ASN A 70 -17.82 -18.41 7.47
CA ASN A 70 -18.83 -19.10 6.69
C ASN A 70 -19.11 -20.52 7.22
N ALA A 71 -18.08 -21.24 7.65
CA ALA A 71 -18.23 -22.55 8.31
C ALA A 71 -18.97 -22.43 9.65
N ARG A 72 -18.72 -21.36 10.43
CA ARG A 72 -19.47 -21.08 11.66
C ARG A 72 -20.93 -20.75 11.37
N ILE A 73 -21.21 -19.96 10.33
CA ILE A 73 -22.58 -19.64 9.92
C ILE A 73 -23.32 -20.91 9.48
N MET A 74 -22.68 -21.78 8.69
CA MET A 74 -23.24 -23.07 8.27
C MET A 74 -23.42 -24.05 9.44
N ALA A 75 -22.56 -24.02 10.45
CA ALA A 75 -22.71 -24.81 11.67
C ALA A 75 -23.85 -24.30 12.57
N GLN A 76 -24.12 -22.99 12.54
CA GLN A 76 -25.22 -22.36 13.29
C GLN A 76 -26.56 -22.43 12.52
N HIS A 77 -26.51 -22.56 11.19
CA HIS A 77 -27.67 -22.72 10.32
C HIS A 77 -27.51 -23.96 9.42
N PRO A 78 -27.97 -25.15 9.87
CA PRO A 78 -28.03 -26.33 9.02
C PRO A 78 -28.83 -26.04 7.74
N PRO A 79 -28.38 -26.53 6.56
CA PRO A 79 -29.14 -26.42 5.32
C PRO A 79 -30.39 -27.31 5.43
N GLY A 80 -31.43 -26.74 6.02
CA GLY A 80 -32.70 -27.39 6.31
C GLY A 80 -33.77 -26.41 6.78
N SER A 81 -33.42 -25.16 7.10
CA SER A 81 -34.38 -24.13 7.53
C SER A 81 -34.62 -23.02 6.48
N ALA A 82 -33.82 -22.96 5.41
CA ALA A 82 -34.00 -21.98 4.33
C ALA A 82 -35.03 -22.42 3.27
N GLU A 83 -35.31 -23.72 3.15
CA GLU A 83 -36.32 -24.23 2.20
C GLU A 83 -37.75 -23.96 2.68
N THR A 84 -37.96 -23.82 3.99
CA THR A 84 -39.29 -23.53 4.57
C THR A 84 -39.68 -22.05 4.47
N ALA A 85 -38.73 -21.14 4.24
CA ALA A 85 -39.02 -19.70 4.13
C ALA A 85 -39.45 -19.27 2.70
N LEU A 86 -39.27 -20.13 1.70
CA LEU A 86 -39.65 -19.86 0.30
C LEU A 86 -41.04 -20.40 -0.06
N VAL A 87 -41.72 -21.12 0.84
CA VAL A 87 -43.07 -21.65 0.61
C VAL A 87 -44.02 -21.08 1.67
N GLY A 88 -44.53 -19.87 1.41
CA GLY A 88 -45.58 -19.33 2.25
C GLY A 88 -45.78 -17.83 2.12
N THR A 89 -46.44 -17.41 1.03
CA THR A 89 -47.64 -16.55 1.05
C THR A 89 -47.73 -15.71 -0.23
N ASP A 90 -48.88 -15.88 -0.88
CA ASP A 90 -49.47 -15.34 -2.10
C ASP A 90 -49.01 -14.00 -2.72
N PRO A 91 -49.22 -13.82 -4.04
CA PRO A 91 -48.93 -12.62 -4.82
C PRO A 91 -50.11 -11.63 -4.72
N GLY A 92 -49.82 -10.37 -4.38
CA GLY A 92 -50.88 -9.37 -4.28
C GLY A 92 -50.38 -7.94 -4.20
N THR A 93 -50.41 -7.27 -5.35
CA THR A 93 -50.84 -5.87 -5.50
C THR A 93 -50.06 -4.78 -4.75
N GLY A 94 -49.34 -3.95 -5.52
CA GLY A 94 -48.84 -2.67 -5.01
C GLY A 94 -47.88 -1.97 -5.95
N THR A 95 -48.33 -1.67 -7.17
CA THR A 95 -47.69 -0.69 -8.06
C THR A 95 -47.48 0.64 -7.34
N ALA A 96 -46.22 1.09 -7.24
CA ALA A 96 -45.89 2.51 -7.17
C ALA A 96 -44.64 2.76 -8.03
N THR A 97 -44.86 3.60 -9.03
CA THR A 97 -44.06 3.86 -10.22
C THR A 97 -42.82 4.74 -9.94
N PRO A 98 -41.80 4.72 -10.83
CA PRO A 98 -40.45 5.27 -10.64
C PRO A 98 -40.36 6.79 -10.50
N VAL A 99 -39.34 7.27 -9.78
CA VAL A 99 -38.97 8.69 -9.70
C VAL A 99 -37.75 8.94 -10.59
N GLU A 100 -37.95 9.72 -11.65
CA GLU A 100 -36.95 10.33 -12.54
C GLU A 100 -37.50 11.73 -12.93
N PRO A 101 -36.72 12.76 -13.36
CA PRO A 101 -35.39 13.26 -13.01
C PRO A 101 -35.44 14.77 -12.60
N ALA A 102 -34.44 15.30 -11.88
CA ALA A 102 -34.26 16.76 -11.81
C ALA A 102 -32.79 17.17 -11.60
N ALA A 103 -32.24 17.86 -12.61
CA ALA A 103 -30.99 18.63 -12.59
C ALA A 103 -31.12 19.77 -13.63
N PRO A 104 -30.26 20.80 -13.67
CA PRO A 104 -29.66 21.69 -12.65
C PRO A 104 -29.80 23.19 -13.14
N PRO A 105 -28.87 24.19 -13.00
CA PRO A 105 -27.91 24.68 -11.98
C PRO A 105 -28.23 26.19 -11.59
N PRO A 106 -27.36 27.06 -10.98
CA PRO A 106 -26.04 27.49 -11.47
C PRO A 106 -24.90 27.50 -10.43
N ALA A 107 -23.68 27.32 -10.94
CA ALA A 107 -22.42 27.54 -10.25
C ALA A 107 -22.10 29.04 -10.17
N GLU A 108 -21.74 29.54 -8.98
CA GLU A 108 -21.06 30.82 -8.82
C GLU A 108 -20.37 30.93 -7.44
N GLN A 109 -19.26 31.68 -7.42
CA GLN A 109 -18.44 32.14 -6.28
C GLN A 109 -17.21 31.28 -5.89
N ARG A 110 -16.06 31.49 -6.54
CA ARG A 110 -15.06 32.55 -6.22
C ARG A 110 -13.80 32.41 -7.07
#